data_AF-A0A6N7AGV3-F1
#
_entry.id   AF-A0A6N7AGV3-F1
#
_cell.length_a   1.000
_cell.length_b   1.000
_cell.length_c   1.000
_cell.angle_alpha   90.00
_cell.angle_beta   90.00
_cell.angle_gamma   90.00
#
_symmetry.space_group_name_H-M   'P 1'
#
loop_
_entity.id
_entity.type
_entity.pdbx_description
1 polymer ?
#
loop_
_entity_poly.entity_id
_entity_poly.type
_entity_poly.pdbx_seq_one_letter_code
_entity_poly.pdbx_strand_id
1 'polypeptide(L)'
;MGKVRKPLLLGSGRLAAPHPASIDANTLKPHFSLEYLVPDARFNLTKCAQPERADFALALRDRSLMTWAEIINTPRQGLGFEKISRLTVSLPDTVPDDKRNQIIAFRFGRLARFLGFRDARVFHVLWIDVSGETYDHG
;
A
#
# COMPACT_ATOMS: atom_id res chain seq x y z
N MET A 1 -35.10 -14.44 24.89
CA MET A 1 -35.98 -13.46 24.18
C MET A 1 -35.30 -12.08 24.21
N GLY A 2 -34.58 -11.72 23.16
CA GLY A 2 -33.91 -10.41 23.07
C GLY A 2 -34.88 -9.34 22.58
N LYS A 3 -35.05 -8.25 23.34
CA LYS A 3 -35.90 -7.11 22.94
C LYS A 3 -35.23 -6.35 21.79
N VAL A 4 -35.85 -6.37 20.61
CA VAL A 4 -35.45 -5.54 19.47
C VAL A 4 -35.75 -4.08 19.80
N ARG A 5 -34.73 -3.21 19.74
CA ARG A 5 -34.92 -1.76 19.90
C ARG A 5 -35.57 -1.19 18.64
N LYS A 6 -36.67 -0.45 18.79
CA LYS A 6 -37.32 0.26 17.68
C LYS A 6 -36.37 1.33 17.13
N PRO A 7 -36.23 1.45 15.81
CA PRO A 7 -35.42 2.51 15.21
C PRO A 7 -36.07 3.88 15.43
N LEU A 8 -35.23 4.89 15.61
CA LEU A 8 -35.64 6.29 15.68
C LEU A 8 -36.09 6.76 14.30
N LEU A 9 -37.33 7.25 14.21
CA LEU A 9 -37.86 7.91 13.02
C LEU A 9 -37.29 9.32 12.94
N LEU A 10 -36.42 9.57 11.95
CA LEU A 10 -36.23 10.93 11.42
C LEU A 10 -37.35 11.18 10.39
N GLY A 11 -37.80 12.43 10.29
CA GLY A 11 -39.04 12.83 9.62
C GLY A 11 -39.41 12.16 8.29
N SER A 12 -40.72 12.01 8.09
CA SER A 12 -41.42 11.62 6.84
C SER A 12 -40.81 10.45 6.06
N GLY A 13 -41.20 9.23 6.45
CA GLY A 13 -41.58 8.17 5.50
C GLY A 13 -40.49 7.49 4.67
N ARG A 14 -39.20 7.75 4.91
CA ARG A 14 -38.12 6.98 4.26
C ARG A 14 -37.26 6.30 5.30
N LEU A 15 -37.22 4.97 5.26
CA LEU A 15 -36.19 4.19 5.94
C LEU A 15 -34.84 4.66 5.37
N ALA A 16 -34.01 5.29 6.20
CA ALA A 16 -32.61 5.47 5.83
C ALA A 16 -32.02 4.07 5.63
N ALA A 17 -31.52 3.78 4.43
CA ALA A 17 -30.70 2.58 4.25
C ALA A 17 -29.59 2.66 5.30
N PRO A 18 -29.32 1.59 6.07
CA PRO A 18 -28.17 1.60 6.97
C PRO A 18 -26.96 1.93 6.12
N HIS A 19 -26.35 3.09 6.39
CA HIS A 19 -25.06 3.41 5.80
C HIS A 19 -24.15 2.26 6.23
N PRO A 20 -23.65 1.42 5.31
CA PRO A 20 -22.75 0.35 5.71
C PRO A 20 -21.61 1.05 6.43
N ALA A 21 -21.35 0.66 7.68
CA ALA A 21 -20.26 1.24 8.45
C ALA A 21 -19.00 1.14 7.57
N SER A 22 -18.38 2.28 7.25
CA SER A 22 -17.19 2.31 6.42
C SER A 22 -16.16 1.41 7.08
N ILE A 23 -15.78 0.31 6.42
CA ILE A 23 -14.79 -0.61 6.95
C ILE A 23 -13.46 0.15 7.03
N ASP A 24 -12.88 0.24 8.23
CA ASP A 24 -11.57 0.84 8.40
C ASP A 24 -10.52 0.00 7.66
N ALA A 25 -9.96 0.56 6.60
CA ALA A 25 -8.96 -0.10 5.77
C ALA A 25 -7.70 -0.49 6.56
N ASN A 26 -7.43 0.12 7.72
CA ASN A 26 -6.30 -0.25 8.58
C ASN A 26 -6.48 -1.63 9.23
N THR A 27 -7.72 -2.10 9.37
CA THR A 27 -8.04 -3.44 9.90
C THR A 27 -7.92 -4.54 8.83
N LEU A 28 -7.73 -4.16 7.57
CA LEU A 28 -7.64 -5.07 6.44
C LEU A 28 -6.20 -5.43 6.11
N LYS A 29 -5.99 -6.65 5.60
CA LYS A 29 -4.71 -7.11 5.05
C LYS A 29 -4.50 -6.58 3.62
N PRO A 30 -3.26 -6.24 3.22
CA PRO A 30 -3.01 -5.52 1.97
C PRO A 30 -3.25 -6.37 0.71
N HIS A 31 -3.90 -5.73 -0.27
CA HIS A 31 -3.71 -5.89 -1.71
C HIS A 31 -2.31 -5.49 -2.18
N PHE A 32 -1.61 -6.28 -2.99
CA PHE A 32 -0.49 -5.80 -3.79
C PHE A 32 -0.87 -5.88 -5.26
N SER A 33 -0.88 -4.73 -5.94
CA SER A 33 -1.16 -4.62 -7.37
C SER A 33 0.08 -4.18 -8.12
N LEU A 34 0.38 -4.86 -9.22
CA LEU A 34 1.44 -4.48 -10.17
C LEU A 34 0.88 -3.75 -11.40
N GLU A 35 -0.41 -3.40 -11.41
CA GLU A 35 -1.08 -2.72 -12.52
C GLU A 35 -0.41 -1.38 -12.88
N TYR A 36 0.12 -0.68 -11.88
CA TYR A 36 0.79 0.61 -12.04
C TYR A 36 2.32 0.48 -12.12
N LEU A 37 2.85 -0.76 -12.21
CA LEU A 37 4.29 -0.98 -12.28
C LEU A 37 4.81 -0.35 -13.58
N VAL A 38 5.64 0.68 -13.43
CA VAL A 38 6.14 1.45 -14.58
C VAL A 38 7.01 0.52 -15.43
N PRO A 39 6.85 0.54 -16.77
CA PRO A 39 7.74 -0.17 -17.69
C PRO A 39 9.10 0.57 -17.81
N ASP A 40 9.72 0.89 -16.67
CA ASP A 40 11.04 1.50 -16.58
C ASP A 40 12.11 0.41 -16.69
N ALA A 41 13.10 0.61 -17.56
CA ALA A 41 14.19 -0.33 -17.76
C ALA A 41 15.18 -0.40 -16.57
N ARG A 42 15.03 0.41 -15.52
CA ARG A 42 15.87 0.41 -14.32
C ARG A 42 15.15 -0.10 -13.08
N PHE A 43 13.89 0.28 -12.89
CA PHE A 43 13.17 0.07 -11.62
C PHE A 43 11.97 -0.87 -11.77
N ASN A 44 12.23 -2.08 -12.25
CA ASN A 44 11.21 -3.05 -12.61
C ASN A 44 11.62 -4.47 -12.23
N LEU A 45 10.65 -5.36 -12.02
CA LEU A 45 10.88 -6.77 -11.66
C LEU A 45 11.79 -7.50 -12.67
N THR A 46 11.74 -7.11 -13.94
CA THR A 46 12.60 -7.68 -15.00
C THR A 46 14.09 -7.41 -14.78
N LYS A 47 14.43 -6.42 -13.95
CA LYS A 47 15.82 -6.04 -13.59
C LYS A 47 16.33 -6.69 -12.33
N CYS A 48 15.43 -7.30 -11.55
CA CYS A 48 15.83 -8.11 -10.40
C CYS A 48 16.50 -9.39 -10.89
N ALA A 49 17.61 -9.77 -10.25
CA ALA A 49 18.17 -11.10 -10.33
C ALA A 49 17.19 -12.13 -9.74
N GLN A 50 17.39 -13.41 -10.06
CA GLN A 50 16.48 -14.48 -9.60
C GLN A 50 16.29 -14.50 -8.07
N PRO A 51 17.34 -14.38 -7.22
CA PRO A 51 17.16 -14.33 -5.77
C PRO A 51 16.32 -13.13 -5.32
N GLU A 52 16.56 -11.96 -5.91
CA GLU A 52 15.83 -10.73 -5.56
C GLU A 52 14.34 -10.82 -5.90
N ARG A 53 13.98 -11.55 -6.98
CA ARG A 53 12.57 -11.82 -7.31
C ARG A 53 11.91 -12.71 -6.26
N ALA A 54 12.64 -13.70 -5.73
CA ALA A 54 12.16 -14.55 -4.65
C ALA A 54 11.98 -13.73 -3.36
N ASP A 55 12.97 -12.89 -3.02
CA ASP A 55 12.91 -12.01 -1.86
C ASP A 55 11.74 -11.02 -1.96
N PHE A 56 11.49 -10.46 -3.15
CA PHE A 56 10.32 -9.61 -3.41
C PHE A 56 9.01 -10.37 -3.15
N ALA A 57 8.87 -11.60 -3.68
CA ALA A 57 7.67 -12.40 -3.47
C ALA A 57 7.45 -12.76 -1.98
N LEU A 58 8.51 -13.13 -1.26
CA LEU A 58 8.46 -13.39 0.18
C LEU A 58 8.07 -12.13 0.97
N ALA A 59 8.63 -10.99 0.61
CA ALA A 59 8.33 -9.69 1.21
C ALA A 59 6.86 -9.26 1.02
N LEU A 60 6.25 -9.58 -0.13
CA LEU A 60 4.81 -9.38 -0.35
C LEU A 60 3.99 -10.37 0.50
N ARG A 61 4.37 -11.65 0.50
CA ARG A 61 3.70 -12.71 1.27
C ARG A 61 3.65 -12.36 2.75
N ASP A 62 4.78 -11.99 3.35
CA ASP A 62 4.86 -11.72 4.79
C ASP A 62 3.96 -10.55 5.18
N ARG A 63 3.95 -9.48 4.37
CA ARG A 63 3.05 -8.32 4.59
C ARG A 63 1.59 -8.64 4.32
N SER A 64 1.28 -9.55 3.39
CA SER A 64 -0.10 -9.99 3.12
C SER A 64 -0.74 -10.72 4.30
N LEU A 65 0.07 -11.20 5.25
CA LEU A 65 -0.41 -11.84 6.48
C LEU A 65 -0.76 -10.82 7.57
N MET A 66 -0.32 -9.58 7.44
CA MET A 66 -0.51 -8.48 8.40
C MET A 66 -1.63 -7.54 7.95
N THR A 67 -2.29 -6.91 8.90
CA THR A 67 -3.15 -5.75 8.66
C THR A 67 -2.31 -4.52 8.38
N TRP A 68 -2.91 -3.53 7.72
CA TRP A 68 -2.28 -2.23 7.53
C TRP A 68 -1.89 -1.55 8.85
N ALA A 69 -2.69 -1.69 9.91
CA ALA A 69 -2.35 -1.19 11.24
C ALA A 69 -1.06 -1.83 11.79
N GLU A 70 -0.91 -3.15 11.65
CA GLU A 70 0.30 -3.84 12.08
C GLU A 70 1.52 -3.40 11.26
N ILE A 71 1.37 -3.25 9.94
CA ILE A 71 2.44 -2.77 9.05
C ILE A 71 2.90 -1.35 9.43
N ILE A 72 1.95 -0.43 9.68
CA ILE A 72 2.24 0.96 10.06
C ILE A 72 3.03 1.02 11.37
N ASN A 73 2.73 0.14 12.32
CA ASN A 73 3.39 0.10 13.63
C ASN A 73 4.69 -0.73 13.63
N THR A 74 5.04 -1.38 12.53
CA THR A 74 6.28 -2.15 12.41
C THR A 74 7.46 -1.24 12.07
N PRO A 75 8.68 -1.49 12.60
CA PRO A 75 9.87 -0.73 12.23
C PRO A 75 10.14 -0.72 10.72
N ARG A 76 10.62 0.43 10.22
CA ARG A 76 10.91 0.64 8.79
C ARG A 76 12.00 -0.26 8.22
N GLN A 77 12.92 -0.70 9.08
CA GLN A 77 13.99 -1.64 8.73
C GLN A 77 13.50 -3.10 8.63
N GLY A 78 12.28 -3.39 9.08
CA GLY A 78 11.63 -4.70 8.98
C GLY A 78 10.49 -4.69 7.94
N LEU A 79 9.30 -5.13 8.36
CA LEU A 79 8.12 -5.22 7.48
C LEU A 79 7.36 -3.89 7.33
N GLY A 80 7.74 -2.85 8.08
CA GLY A 80 7.18 -1.50 7.95
C GLY A 80 7.63 -0.79 6.67
N PHE A 81 7.33 0.51 6.56
CA PHE A 81 7.68 1.34 5.40
C PHE A 81 8.29 2.68 5.76
N GLU A 82 8.97 3.27 4.79
CA GLU A 82 9.47 4.64 4.80
C GLU A 82 8.49 5.53 4.01
N LYS A 83 8.14 6.71 4.53
CA LYS A 83 7.42 7.73 3.75
C LYS A 83 8.42 8.53 2.93
N ILE A 84 8.18 8.68 1.64
CA ILE A 84 9.11 9.31 0.71
C ILE A 84 8.73 10.77 0.52
N SER A 85 9.61 11.68 0.92
CA SER A 85 9.43 13.12 0.75
C SER A 85 9.93 13.64 -0.59
N ARG A 86 10.93 12.98 -1.18
CA ARG A 86 11.56 13.41 -2.44
C ARG A 86 12.00 12.20 -3.27
N LEU A 87 11.45 12.11 -4.49
CA LEU A 87 11.87 11.14 -5.50
C LEU A 87 12.99 11.72 -6.38
N THR A 88 13.89 10.87 -6.85
CA THR A 88 14.86 11.20 -7.91
C THR A 88 14.31 10.91 -9.31
N VAL A 89 13.21 10.15 -9.37
CA VAL A 89 12.47 9.78 -10.58
C VAL A 89 11.22 10.64 -10.75
N SER A 90 10.78 10.81 -11.99
CA SER A 90 9.51 11.47 -12.28
C SER A 90 8.34 10.56 -11.90
N LEU A 91 7.39 11.11 -11.15
CA LEU A 91 6.17 10.39 -10.78
C LEU A 91 5.28 10.20 -12.02
N PRO A 92 4.77 8.98 -12.30
CA PRO A 92 3.92 8.75 -13.46
C PRO A 92 2.59 9.52 -13.36
N ASP A 93 2.08 9.99 -14.49
CA ASP A 93 0.80 10.71 -14.54
C ASP A 93 -0.41 9.85 -14.21
N THR A 94 -0.24 8.53 -14.26
CA THR A 94 -1.26 7.56 -13.85
C THR A 94 -1.51 7.57 -12.35
N VAL A 95 -0.61 8.14 -11.53
CA VAL A 95 -0.80 8.23 -10.07
C VAL A 95 -1.89 9.26 -9.76
N PRO A 96 -2.95 8.90 -9.01
CA PRO A 96 -4.00 9.85 -8.64
C PRO A 96 -3.45 11.03 -7.83
N ASP A 97 -3.97 12.23 -8.09
CA ASP A 97 -3.46 13.49 -7.52
C ASP A 97 -3.41 13.49 -5.99
N ASP A 98 -4.43 12.91 -5.34
CA ASP A 98 -4.50 12.80 -3.88
C ASP A 98 -3.43 11.85 -3.30
N LYS A 99 -2.84 10.98 -4.12
CA LYS A 99 -1.79 10.01 -3.73
C LYS A 99 -0.38 10.47 -4.06
N ARG A 100 -0.19 11.53 -4.85
CA ARG A 100 1.14 11.96 -5.33
C ARG A 100 2.12 12.31 -4.20
N ASN A 101 1.62 12.75 -3.05
CA ASN A 101 2.42 13.07 -1.85
C ASN A 101 2.44 11.94 -0.80
N GLN A 102 1.94 10.75 -1.15
CA GLN A 102 1.76 9.61 -0.23
C GLN A 102 2.54 8.37 -0.69
N ILE A 103 3.69 8.58 -1.34
CA ILE A 103 4.55 7.49 -1.79
C ILE A 103 5.27 6.90 -0.58
N ILE A 104 5.24 5.57 -0.48
CA ILE A 104 5.92 4.81 0.56
C ILE A 104 6.82 3.74 -0.05
N ALA A 105 7.90 3.40 0.65
CA ALA A 105 8.85 2.37 0.25
C ALA A 105 8.89 1.24 1.27
N PHE A 106 8.82 0.00 0.77
CA PHE A 106 9.00 -1.21 1.54
C PHE A 106 10.33 -1.87 1.20
N ARG A 107 11.08 -2.30 2.20
CA ARG A 107 12.29 -3.11 2.00
C ARG A 107 11.93 -4.56 1.67
N PHE A 108 12.68 -5.16 0.76
CA PHE A 108 12.66 -6.60 0.50
C PHE A 108 14.06 -7.22 0.42
N GLY A 109 15.11 -6.41 0.60
CA GLY A 109 16.49 -6.87 0.73
C GLY A 109 17.33 -5.83 1.46
N ARG A 110 18.66 -5.98 1.45
CA ARG A 110 19.56 -5.04 2.15
C ARG A 110 19.43 -3.61 1.62
N LEU A 111 19.44 -3.46 0.29
CA LEU A 111 19.26 -2.19 -0.41
C LEU A 111 17.94 -2.15 -1.20
N ALA A 112 17.37 -3.32 -1.48
CA ALA A 112 16.27 -3.47 -2.40
C ALA A 112 14.92 -3.05 -1.79
N ARG A 113 14.17 -2.24 -2.53
CA ARG A 113 12.91 -1.62 -2.11
C ARG A 113 11.88 -1.63 -3.22
N PHE A 114 10.60 -1.73 -2.87
CA PHE A 114 9.52 -1.46 -3.80
C PHE A 114 8.70 -0.27 -3.32
N LEU A 115 8.38 0.62 -4.25
CA LEU A 115 7.76 1.91 -3.98
C LEU A 115 6.39 1.96 -4.63
N GLY A 116 5.49 2.74 -4.03
CA GLY A 116 4.13 2.84 -4.50
C GLY A 116 3.26 3.69 -3.61
N PHE A 117 1.96 3.66 -3.87
CA PHE A 117 0.96 4.34 -3.07
C PHE A 117 -0.08 3.37 -2.55
N ARG A 118 -0.69 3.72 -1.41
CA ARG A 118 -1.80 2.98 -0.83
C ARG A 118 -3.12 3.63 -1.22
N ASP A 119 -4.06 2.83 -1.68
CA ASP A 119 -5.46 3.20 -1.80
C ASP A 119 -6.35 2.20 -1.05
N ALA A 120 -6.90 2.65 0.07
CA ALA A 120 -7.61 1.82 1.05
C ALA A 120 -6.84 0.53 1.42
N ARG A 121 -7.29 -0.63 0.92
CA ARG A 121 -6.69 -1.95 1.15
C ARG A 121 -5.51 -2.22 0.22
N VAL A 122 -5.47 -1.60 -0.95
CA VAL A 122 -4.55 -1.97 -2.02
C VAL A 122 -3.31 -1.08 -1.97
N PHE A 123 -2.15 -1.71 -2.14
CA PHE A 123 -0.89 -1.05 -2.41
C PHE A 123 -0.56 -1.24 -3.89
N HIS A 124 -0.49 -0.14 -4.62
CA HIS A 124 -0.13 -0.12 -6.03
C HIS A 124 1.37 0.11 -6.15
N VAL A 125 2.10 -0.91 -6.62
CA VAL A 125 3.55 -0.84 -6.84
C VAL A 125 3.81 -0.03 -8.11
N LEU A 126 4.66 0.98 -7.99
CA LEU A 126 5.14 1.82 -9.10
C LEU A 126 6.53 1.38 -9.58
N TRP A 127 7.42 1.10 -8.62
CA TRP A 127 8.83 0.80 -8.90
C TRP A 127 9.34 -0.33 -8.01
N ILE A 128 10.27 -1.11 -8.56
CA ILE A 128 11.05 -2.11 -7.83
C ILE A 128 12.52 -1.76 -8.05
N ASP A 129 13.16 -1.30 -6.99
CA ASP A 129 14.48 -0.69 -7.00
C ASP A 129 15.47 -1.52 -6.18
N VAL A 130 16.35 -2.24 -6.88
CA VAL A 130 17.38 -3.07 -6.25
C VAL A 130 18.67 -2.29 -5.95
N SER A 131 18.89 -1.14 -6.60
CA SER A 131 20.10 -0.32 -6.44
C SER A 131 19.93 0.80 -5.40
N GLY A 132 18.69 1.16 -5.05
CA GLY A 132 18.39 2.23 -4.12
C GLY A 132 18.52 3.63 -4.76
N GLU A 133 18.25 3.75 -6.05
CA GLU A 133 18.40 5.02 -6.78
C GLU A 133 17.11 5.83 -6.92
N THR A 134 15.94 5.29 -6.57
CA THR A 134 14.62 5.93 -6.78
C THR A 134 14.33 7.13 -5.87
N TYR A 135 15.04 7.25 -4.75
CA TYR A 135 14.94 8.37 -3.82
C TYR A 135 16.22 8.53 -2.99
N ASP A 136 16.35 9.68 -2.34
CA ASP A 136 17.44 9.95 -1.40
C ASP A 136 17.14 9.29 -0.05
N HIS A 137 18.07 8.46 0.43
CA HIS A 137 17.89 7.69 1.68
C HIS A 137 18.21 8.49 2.94
N GLY A 138 18.67 9.74 2.79
CA GLY A 138 19.12 10.59 3.89
C GLY A 138 20.57 10.33 4.29
#